data_AF-A0A7S3FBG2-F1
#
_entry.id   AF-A0A7S3FBG2-F1
#
_cell.length_a   1.000
_cell.length_b   1.000
_cell.length_c   1.000
_cell.angle_alpha   90.00
_cell.angle_beta   90.00
_cell.angle_gamma   90.00
#
_symmetry.space_group_name_H-M   'P 1'
#
loop_
_entity.id
_entity.type
_entity.pdbx_description
1 polymer ?
#
loop_
_entity_poly.entity_id
_entity_poly.type
_entity_poly.pdbx_seq_one_letter_code
_entity_poly.pdbx_strand_id
1 'polypeptide(L)'
;WLLSVALARFATPRGGSSRSASDRQAVVGRRSRFQSSSGPAVFCAQAQPDCEAAVASLVRPNDVVLEIGCQLGRTTQLLSKVAARVIGVDIHRKPAAKHFCSSQYRKTQDPREAGLPTVELHILDVWDLLALQRVCGGPSPATSDGVSLVVIDAAVILGNDLP
;
A
#
# COMPACT_ATOMS: atom_id res chain seq x y z
N TRP A 1 7.50 5.45 -25.79
CA TRP A 1 6.46 4.93 -24.88
C TRP A 1 6.51 5.77 -23.62
N LEU A 2 5.63 6.78 -23.56
CA LEU A 2 5.67 7.90 -22.62
C LEU A 2 5.09 7.50 -21.25
N LEU A 3 5.90 7.58 -20.18
CA LEU A 3 5.41 7.64 -18.81
C LEU A 3 5.08 9.10 -18.47
N SER A 4 3.79 9.40 -18.31
CA SER A 4 3.35 10.67 -17.75
C SER A 4 3.46 10.62 -16.22
N VAL A 5 4.51 11.25 -15.69
CA VAL A 5 4.72 11.49 -14.26
C VAL A 5 3.73 12.57 -13.79
N ALA A 6 2.77 12.19 -12.95
CA ALA A 6 1.86 13.13 -12.31
C ALA A 6 2.53 13.77 -11.09
N LEU A 7 3.20 14.91 -11.31
CA LEU A 7 3.59 15.85 -10.27
C LEU A 7 2.35 16.61 -9.78
N ALA A 8 1.76 16.18 -8.66
CA ALA A 8 0.69 16.93 -8.01
C ALA A 8 1.27 17.96 -7.05
N ARG A 9 1.15 19.24 -7.42
CA ARG A 9 1.46 20.40 -6.59
C ARG A 9 0.67 20.37 -5.28
N PHE A 10 1.36 20.49 -4.15
CA PHE A 10 0.75 20.86 -2.87
C PHE A 10 0.13 22.25 -3.00
N ALA A 11 -1.19 22.32 -3.17
CA ALA A 11 -1.96 23.54 -2.96
C ALA A 11 -2.52 23.50 -1.55
N THR A 12 -1.99 24.36 -0.67
CA THR A 12 -2.61 24.64 0.62
C THR A 12 -3.91 25.44 0.38
N PRO A 13 -5.07 25.04 0.94
CA PRO A 13 -6.26 25.85 0.83
C PRO A 13 -6.20 26.99 1.84
N ARG A 14 -5.96 28.21 1.36
CA ARG A 14 -6.42 29.44 2.03
C ARG A 14 -7.78 29.82 1.42
N GLY A 15 -8.77 30.05 2.26
CA GLY A 15 -10.01 30.73 1.86
C GLY A 15 -11.27 30.02 2.32
N GLY A 16 -11.86 30.56 3.39
CA GLY A 16 -13.15 30.12 3.91
C GLY A 16 -14.27 30.39 2.90
N SER A 17 -15.09 29.37 2.67
CA SER A 17 -16.48 29.53 2.24
C SER A 17 -17.31 28.56 3.06
N SER A 18 -18.39 29.05 3.67
CA SER A 18 -19.28 28.26 4.50
C SER A 18 -19.97 27.21 3.63
N ARG A 19 -19.50 25.97 3.68
CA ARG A 19 -20.16 24.84 3.02
C ARG A 19 -21.37 24.40 3.83
N SER A 20 -22.50 24.36 3.13
CA SER A 20 -23.78 23.80 3.55
C SER A 20 -23.63 22.43 4.22
N ALA A 21 -24.47 22.15 5.21
CA ALA A 21 -24.52 20.87 5.92
C ALA A 21 -24.77 19.66 5.00
N SER A 22 -25.31 19.86 3.80
CA SER A 22 -25.47 18.82 2.77
C SER A 22 -24.15 18.36 2.13
N ASP A 23 -23.08 19.15 2.20
CA ASP A 23 -21.78 18.83 1.55
C ASP A 23 -20.90 17.91 2.44
N ARG A 24 -21.30 17.69 3.69
CA ARG A 24 -20.60 16.78 4.62
C ARG A 24 -20.88 15.29 4.37
N GLN A 25 -21.92 14.96 3.60
CA GLN A 25 -22.26 13.57 3.26
C GLN A 25 -21.46 13.00 2.09
N ALA A 26 -20.72 13.82 1.33
CA ALA A 26 -19.98 13.37 0.14
C ALA A 26 -18.54 12.88 0.43
N VAL A 27 -18.06 12.97 1.68
CA VAL A 27 -16.66 12.62 2.04
C VAL A 27 -16.47 11.11 2.28
N VAL A 28 -17.52 10.30 2.20
CA VAL A 28 -17.46 8.83 2.33
C VAL A 28 -16.97 8.12 1.03
N GLY A 29 -16.77 8.85 -0.07
CA GLY A 29 -16.99 8.25 -1.39
C GLY A 29 -15.82 8.10 -2.37
N ARG A 30 -14.58 8.54 -2.13
CA ARG A 30 -13.49 8.36 -3.13
C ARG A 30 -12.19 7.90 -2.48
N ARG A 31 -12.00 6.57 -2.46
CA ARG A 31 -10.82 5.90 -1.91
C ARG A 31 -9.54 6.13 -2.72
N SER A 32 -9.64 6.56 -3.97
CA SER A 32 -8.52 7.03 -4.79
C SER A 32 -9.05 7.69 -6.06
N ARG A 33 -8.31 8.64 -6.66
CA ARG A 33 -8.61 9.15 -8.02
C ARG A 33 -8.14 8.20 -9.11
N PHE A 34 -7.38 7.16 -8.76
CA PHE A 34 -6.88 6.12 -9.66
C PHE A 34 -7.72 4.84 -9.64
N GLN A 35 -8.91 4.88 -9.03
CA GLN A 35 -9.88 3.79 -9.23
C GLN A 35 -10.33 3.80 -10.69
N SER A 36 -9.94 2.78 -11.44
CA SER A 36 -10.69 2.40 -12.64
C SER A 36 -12.06 1.89 -12.18
N SER A 37 -13.06 1.96 -13.05
CA SER A 37 -14.42 1.48 -12.75
C SER A 37 -14.49 -0.02 -12.39
N SER A 38 -13.39 -0.75 -12.54
CA SER A 38 -13.32 -2.21 -12.38
C SER A 38 -12.11 -2.70 -11.56
N GLY A 39 -11.32 -1.81 -10.94
CA GLY A 39 -10.06 -2.16 -10.29
C GLY A 39 -9.97 -1.75 -8.81
N PRO A 40 -8.98 -2.28 -8.07
CA PRO A 40 -8.75 -1.88 -6.69
C PRO A 40 -8.37 -0.39 -6.61
N ALA A 41 -8.67 0.23 -5.48
CA ALA A 41 -8.09 1.53 -5.19
C ALA A 41 -6.57 1.37 -5.04
N VAL A 42 -5.80 2.30 -5.61
CA VAL A 42 -4.34 2.33 -5.43
C VAL A 42 -3.99 3.59 -4.64
N PHE A 43 -3.21 3.40 -3.60
CA PHE A 43 -2.63 4.46 -2.78
C PHE A 43 -1.11 4.29 -2.67
N CYS A 44 -0.42 5.41 -2.74
CA CYS A 44 1.02 5.49 -2.60
C CYS A 44 1.34 6.77 -1.83
N ALA A 45 2.23 6.69 -0.85
CA ALA A 45 2.73 7.83 -0.10
C ALA A 45 4.26 7.84 -0.13
N GLN A 46 4.82 9.04 -0.07
CA GLN A 46 6.27 9.24 -0.10
C GLN A 46 6.92 9.05 1.28
N ALA A 47 6.18 9.34 2.35
CA ALA A 47 6.67 9.27 3.72
C ALA A 47 5.78 8.38 4.57
N GLN A 48 6.39 7.73 5.57
CA GLN A 48 5.69 6.83 6.47
C GLN A 48 4.50 7.49 7.19
N PRO A 49 4.58 8.72 7.75
CA PRO A 49 3.42 9.35 8.40
C PRO A 49 2.21 9.53 7.47
N ASP A 50 2.45 9.78 6.18
CA ASP A 50 1.39 9.91 5.18
C ASP A 50 0.73 8.56 4.89
N CYS A 51 1.52 7.48 4.85
CA CYS A 51 1.00 6.11 4.80
C CYS A 51 0.10 5.81 6.02
N GLU A 52 0.55 6.14 7.24
CA GLU A 52 -0.23 5.88 8.46
C GLU A 52 -1.57 6.62 8.47
N ALA A 53 -1.56 7.91 8.08
CA ALA A 53 -2.78 8.72 7.97
C ALA A 53 -3.75 8.21 6.89
N ALA A 54 -3.20 7.73 5.76
CA ALA A 54 -4.00 7.13 4.70
C ALA A 54 -4.62 5.80 5.13
N VAL A 55 -3.87 4.93 5.82
CA VAL A 55 -4.41 3.68 6.37
C VAL A 55 -5.61 3.96 7.27
N ALA A 56 -5.47 4.92 8.19
CA ALA A 56 -6.53 5.29 9.12
C ALA A 56 -7.81 5.84 8.45
N SER A 57 -7.68 6.45 7.27
CA SER A 57 -8.81 7.10 6.58
C SER A 57 -9.41 6.28 5.43
N LEU A 58 -8.62 5.42 4.80
CA LEU A 58 -9.00 4.73 3.57
C LEU A 58 -9.33 3.26 3.78
N VAL A 59 -8.67 2.58 4.72
CA VAL A 59 -8.81 1.14 4.94
C VAL A 59 -10.05 0.85 5.78
N ARG A 60 -10.83 -0.15 5.38
CA ARG A 60 -12.02 -0.63 6.10
C ARG A 60 -11.79 -2.06 6.63
N PRO A 61 -12.53 -2.45 7.68
CA PRO A 61 -12.51 -3.81 8.27
C PRO A 61 -12.66 -4.97 7.30
N ASN A 62 -13.31 -4.76 6.16
CA ASN A 62 -13.57 -5.79 5.16
C ASN A 62 -12.61 -5.75 3.96
N ASP A 63 -11.60 -4.88 3.97
CA ASP A 63 -10.66 -4.81 2.86
C ASP A 63 -9.68 -5.99 2.84
N VAL A 64 -9.37 -6.44 1.63
CA VAL A 64 -8.22 -7.28 1.32
C VAL A 64 -7.16 -6.37 0.73
N VAL A 65 -6.07 -6.16 1.46
CA VAL A 65 -5.04 -5.18 1.10
C VAL A 65 -3.82 -5.90 0.52
N LEU A 66 -3.38 -5.46 -0.66
CA LEU A 66 -2.05 -5.79 -1.19
C LEU A 66 -1.08 -4.68 -0.79
N GLU A 67 -0.04 -5.01 -0.03
CA GLU A 67 1.04 -4.09 0.32
C GLU A 67 2.29 -4.43 -0.51
N ILE A 68 2.74 -3.51 -1.35
CA ILE A 68 3.98 -3.63 -2.14
C ILE A 68 5.10 -2.89 -1.40
N GLY A 69 6.21 -3.58 -1.17
CA GLY A 69 7.28 -3.12 -0.27
C GLY A 69 7.03 -3.53 1.18
N CYS A 70 6.39 -4.68 1.40
CA CYS A 70 6.04 -5.19 2.72
C CYS A 70 7.26 -5.63 3.52
N GLN A 71 7.87 -4.70 4.26
CA GLN A 71 9.01 -4.95 5.14
C GLN A 71 8.59 -5.53 6.51
N LEU A 72 7.33 -5.94 6.67
CA LEU A 72 6.72 -6.26 7.98
C LEU A 72 6.86 -5.11 9.00
N GLY A 73 6.85 -3.89 8.48
CA GLY A 73 7.11 -2.66 9.23
C GLY A 73 5.86 -2.10 9.88
N ARG A 74 5.91 -0.82 10.22
CA ARG A 74 4.81 -0.14 10.90
C ARG A 74 3.55 0.00 10.02
N THR A 75 3.71 0.23 8.72
CA THR A 75 2.60 0.24 7.76
C THR A 75 1.86 -1.10 7.77
N THR A 76 2.59 -2.21 7.61
CA THR A 76 2.05 -3.57 7.72
C THR A 76 1.34 -3.82 9.05
N GLN A 77 1.92 -3.40 10.19
CA GLN A 77 1.31 -3.52 11.51
C GLN A 77 0.00 -2.74 11.67
N LEU A 78 -0.15 -1.59 11.01
CA LEU A 78 -1.39 -0.83 11.01
C LEU A 78 -2.44 -1.49 10.12
N LEU A 79 -2.03 -1.92 8.94
CA LEU A 79 -2.89 -2.65 8.01
C LEU A 79 -3.45 -3.92 8.64
N SER A 80 -2.62 -4.71 9.33
CA SER A 80 -3.03 -5.98 9.95
C SER A 80 -4.04 -5.82 11.10
N LYS A 81 -4.16 -4.61 11.66
CA LYS A 81 -5.13 -4.29 12.72
C LYS A 81 -6.49 -3.85 12.18
N VAL A 82 -6.52 -3.36 10.93
CA VAL A 82 -7.70 -2.69 10.37
C VAL A 82 -8.27 -3.47 9.19
N ALA A 83 -7.47 -4.08 8.34
CA ALA A 83 -7.94 -4.85 7.18
C ALA A 83 -8.38 -6.27 7.57
N ALA A 84 -9.25 -6.88 6.76
CA ALA A 84 -9.62 -8.29 6.93
C ALA A 84 -8.44 -9.23 6.64
N ARG A 85 -7.66 -8.89 5.60
CA ARG A 85 -6.48 -9.64 5.17
C ARG A 85 -5.44 -8.70 4.60
N VAL A 86 -4.17 -8.98 4.86
CA VAL A 86 -3.04 -8.26 4.27
C VAL A 86 -2.16 -9.26 3.53
N ILE A 87 -1.99 -9.02 2.25
CA ILE A 87 -1.07 -9.72 1.35
C ILE A 87 0.15 -8.81 1.19
N GLY A 88 1.23 -9.14 1.87
CA GLY A 88 2.51 -8.46 1.76
C GLY A 88 3.33 -9.01 0.61
N VAL A 89 3.87 -8.12 -0.22
CA VAL A 89 4.84 -8.46 -1.27
C VAL A 89 6.10 -7.63 -1.06
N ASP A 90 7.25 -8.29 -1.06
CA ASP A 90 8.55 -7.63 -1.01
C ASP A 90 9.58 -8.44 -1.80
N ILE A 91 10.68 -7.80 -2.21
CA ILE A 91 11.74 -8.46 -2.97
C ILE A 91 12.73 -9.15 -2.03
N HIS A 92 13.34 -10.24 -2.47
CA HIS A 92 14.46 -10.83 -1.73
C HIS A 92 15.68 -9.91 -1.85
N ARG A 93 16.10 -9.31 -0.74
CA ARG A 93 17.31 -8.46 -0.72
C ARG A 93 18.40 -9.20 0.03
N LYS A 94 19.54 -9.40 -0.64
CA LYS A 94 20.75 -9.80 0.07
C LYS A 94 21.18 -8.62 0.95
N PRO A 95 21.55 -8.83 2.23
CA PRO A 95 22.13 -7.76 3.03
C PRO A 95 23.33 -7.19 2.27
N ALA A 96 23.27 -5.92 1.88
CA ALA A 96 24.40 -5.27 1.24
C ALA A 96 25.60 -5.33 2.21
N ALA A 97 26.77 -5.72 1.71
CA ALA A 97 27.96 -5.92 2.53
C ALA A 97 28.29 -4.65 3.34
N LYS A 98 28.01 -4.70 4.66
CA LYS A 98 28.43 -3.82 5.80
C LYS A 98 28.44 -2.29 5.66
N HIS A 99 28.28 -1.68 4.49
CA HIS A 99 28.52 -0.25 4.28
C HIS A 99 27.28 0.55 3.84
N PHE A 100 26.17 -0.11 3.51
CA PHE A 100 24.92 0.55 3.11
C PHE A 100 23.67 -0.09 3.74
N CYS A 101 23.79 -0.61 4.97
CA CYS A 101 22.61 -0.97 5.75
C CYS A 101 21.96 0.31 6.30
N SER A 102 21.12 0.96 5.48
CA SER A 102 20.01 1.70 6.04
C SER A 102 19.24 0.71 6.93
N SER A 103 18.96 1.12 8.16
CA SER A 103 18.42 0.29 9.25
C SER A 103 17.00 -0.24 9.03
N GLN A 104 16.51 -0.24 7.79
CA GLN A 104 15.11 -0.44 7.44
C GLN A 104 14.79 -1.80 6.83
N TYR A 105 15.78 -2.69 6.68
CA TYR A 105 15.52 -4.03 6.17
C TYR A 105 14.76 -4.90 7.18
N ARG A 106 13.79 -5.66 6.66
CA ARG A 106 13.07 -6.68 7.41
C ARG A 106 14.05 -7.67 8.05
N LYS A 107 13.84 -7.95 9.33
CA LYS A 107 14.71 -8.83 10.13
C LYS A 107 14.32 -10.30 10.03
N THR A 108 13.10 -10.58 9.58
CA THR A 108 12.54 -11.92 9.44
C THR A 108 11.75 -12.03 8.13
N GLN A 109 11.57 -13.26 7.67
CA GLN A 109 10.69 -13.61 6.55
C GLN A 109 9.39 -14.28 7.03
N ASP A 110 9.25 -14.57 8.33
CA ASP A 110 8.01 -15.10 8.90
C ASP A 110 7.23 -13.95 9.57
N PRO A 111 6.05 -13.57 9.04
CA PRO A 111 5.18 -12.59 9.69
C PRO A 111 4.85 -12.92 11.15
N ARG A 112 4.80 -14.20 11.53
CA ARG A 112 4.51 -14.61 12.91
C ARG A 112 5.61 -14.21 13.87
N GLU A 113 6.87 -14.30 13.46
CA GLU A 113 8.01 -13.81 14.24
C GLU A 113 7.97 -12.29 14.42
N ALA A 114 7.36 -11.56 13.48
CA ALA A 114 7.11 -10.13 13.58
C ALA A 114 5.84 -9.77 14.38
N GLY A 115 5.12 -10.75 14.93
CA GLY A 115 3.85 -10.52 15.64
C GLY A 115 2.66 -10.23 14.72
N LEU A 116 2.72 -10.67 13.46
CA LEU A 116 1.76 -10.41 12.40
C LEU A 116 1.15 -11.71 11.82
N PRO A 117 0.43 -12.51 12.62
CA PRO A 117 -0.02 -13.85 12.20
C PRO A 117 -1.08 -13.85 11.09
N THR A 118 -1.72 -12.72 10.82
CA THR A 118 -2.76 -12.55 9.80
C THR A 118 -2.22 -12.01 8.47
N VAL A 119 -0.92 -11.71 8.40
CA VAL A 119 -0.25 -11.23 7.19
C VAL A 119 0.29 -12.42 6.41
N GLU A 120 -0.03 -12.48 5.12
CA GLU A 120 0.58 -13.40 4.17
C GLU A 120 1.75 -12.68 3.50
N LEU A 121 2.96 -13.25 3.52
CA LEU A 121 4.13 -12.63 2.89
C LEU A 121 4.61 -13.43 1.68
N HIS A 122 4.78 -12.76 0.56
CA HIS A 122 5.37 -13.31 -0.66
C HIS A 122 6.65 -12.58 -1.01
N ILE A 123 7.71 -13.37 -1.16
CA ILE A 123 9.00 -12.87 -1.64
C ILE A 123 9.09 -13.11 -3.15
N LEU A 124 8.86 -12.06 -3.92
CA LEU A 124 8.86 -12.09 -5.39
C LEU A 124 9.26 -10.73 -5.98
N ASP A 125 9.57 -10.70 -7.27
CA ASP A 125 9.81 -9.45 -7.99
C ASP A 125 8.48 -8.68 -8.17
N VAL A 126 8.40 -7.47 -7.60
CA VAL A 126 7.20 -6.60 -7.68
C VAL A 126 6.89 -6.15 -9.12
N TRP A 127 7.82 -6.35 -10.06
CA TRP A 127 7.62 -6.07 -11.47
C TRP A 127 7.13 -7.32 -12.25
N ASP A 128 7.15 -8.51 -11.65
CA ASP A 128 6.52 -9.71 -12.23
C ASP A 128 5.01 -9.67 -12.00
N LEU A 129 4.32 -9.04 -12.96
CA LEU A 129 2.87 -8.87 -12.93
C LEU A 129 2.11 -10.20 -12.90
N LEU A 130 2.65 -11.26 -13.50
CA LEU A 130 2.01 -12.58 -13.49
C LEU A 130 2.12 -13.22 -12.11
N ALA A 131 3.28 -13.11 -11.46
CA ALA A 131 3.43 -13.55 -10.08
C ALA A 131 2.49 -12.77 -9.14
N LEU A 132 2.46 -11.44 -9.25
CA LEU A 132 1.54 -10.59 -8.47
C LEU A 132 0.07 -10.99 -8.65
N GLN A 133 -0.37 -11.24 -9.89
CA GLN A 133 -1.74 -11.67 -10.18
C GLN A 133 -2.10 -13.00 -9.51
N ARG A 134 -1.16 -13.97 -9.48
CA ARG A 134 -1.39 -15.27 -8.81
C ARG A 134 -1.61 -15.09 -7.31
N VAL A 135 -0.80 -14.24 -6.69
CA VAL A 135 -0.90 -13.93 -5.25
C VAL A 135 -2.21 -13.22 -4.92
N CYS A 136 -2.71 -12.36 -5.82
CA CYS A 136 -3.97 -11.65 -5.63
C CYS A 136 -5.24 -12.54 -5.82
N GLY A 137 -5.08 -13.85 -6.03
CA GLY A 137 -6.20 -14.79 -6.25
C GLY A 137 -6.55 -15.06 -7.71
N GLY A 138 -5.73 -14.59 -8.67
CA GLY A 138 -5.93 -14.82 -10.10
C GLY A 138 -7.16 -14.09 -10.70
N PRO A 139 -7.36 -14.15 -12.02
CA PRO A 139 -8.45 -13.46 -12.71
C PRO A 139 -9.82 -14.16 -12.56
N SER A 140 -10.08 -14.83 -11.43
CA SER A 140 -11.37 -15.53 -11.24
C SER A 140 -12.49 -14.50 -11.08
N PRO A 141 -13.43 -14.40 -12.04
CA PRO A 141 -14.45 -13.34 -12.06
C PRO A 141 -15.60 -13.57 -11.06
N ALA A 142 -15.53 -14.60 -10.20
CA ALA A 142 -16.67 -15.09 -9.43
C ALA A 142 -16.54 -14.99 -7.90
N THR A 143 -15.39 -14.62 -7.36
CA THR A 143 -15.20 -14.52 -5.91
C THR A 143 -14.84 -13.10 -5.50
N SER A 144 -15.66 -12.53 -4.63
CA SER A 144 -15.48 -11.24 -3.94
C SER A 144 -14.24 -11.17 -3.02
N ASP A 145 -13.30 -12.10 -3.17
CA ASP A 145 -12.07 -12.25 -2.37
C ASP A 145 -10.84 -11.58 -3.00
N GLY A 146 -11.04 -10.88 -4.12
CA GLY A 146 -10.00 -10.10 -4.78
C GLY A 146 -9.51 -8.94 -3.92
N VAL A 147 -8.27 -8.50 -4.18
CA VAL A 147 -7.69 -7.31 -3.56
C VAL A 147 -8.60 -6.10 -3.80
N SER A 148 -9.02 -5.42 -2.73
CA SER A 148 -9.87 -4.22 -2.79
C SER A 148 -9.06 -2.93 -2.74
N LEU A 149 -7.84 -3.00 -2.20
CA LEU A 149 -6.93 -1.87 -2.03
C LEU A 149 -5.47 -2.32 -2.23
N VAL A 150 -4.72 -1.52 -2.99
CA VAL A 150 -3.27 -1.65 -3.14
C VAL A 150 -2.60 -0.48 -2.44
N VAL A 151 -1.66 -0.80 -1.55
CA VAL A 151 -0.80 0.14 -0.84
C VAL A 151 0.62 -0.04 -1.36
N ILE A 152 1.22 1.04 -1.84
CA ILE A 152 2.59 1.05 -2.36
C ILE A 152 3.46 1.89 -1.42
N ASP A 153 4.35 1.22 -0.67
CA ASP A 153 5.35 1.90 0.15
C ASP A 153 6.52 2.34 -0.74
N ALA A 154 6.42 3.56 -1.28
CA ALA A 154 7.43 4.09 -2.19
C ALA A 154 8.77 4.33 -1.50
N ALA A 155 8.81 4.53 -0.18
CA ALA A 155 10.08 4.67 0.53
C ALA A 155 10.87 3.36 0.50
N VAL A 156 10.19 2.22 0.62
CA VAL A 156 10.82 0.90 0.51
C VAL A 156 11.24 0.58 -0.92
N ILE A 157 10.37 0.88 -1.89
CA ILE A 157 10.60 0.58 -3.31
C ILE A 157 11.68 1.50 -3.90
N LEU A 158 11.58 2.82 -3.71
CA LEU A 158 12.45 3.81 -4.35
C LEU A 158 13.63 4.23 -3.48
N GLY A 159 13.44 4.32 -2.16
CA GLY A 159 14.43 4.85 -1.22
C GLY A 159 15.68 3.98 -1.05
N ASN A 160 15.72 2.80 -1.66
CA ASN A 160 16.88 1.92 -1.66
C ASN A 160 17.55 1.79 -3.05
N ASP A 161 16.92 2.31 -4.10
CA ASP A 161 17.42 2.24 -5.49
C ASP A 161 17.91 3.61 -5.99
N LEU A 162 17.67 4.68 -5.24
CA LEU A 162 18.17 6.03 -5.54
C LEU A 162 19.36 6.37 -4.63
N PRO A 163 20.54 6.70 -5.20
CA PRO A 163 21.76 7.00 -4.46
C PRO A 163 21.69 8.30 -3.65
#